data_AF-A0A968BX38-F1
#
_entry.id   AF-A0A968BX38-F1
#
_cell.length_a   1.000
_cell.length_b   1.000
_cell.length_c   1.000
_cell.angle_alpha   90.00
_cell.angle_beta   90.00
_cell.angle_gamma   90.00
#
_symmetry.space_group_name_H-M   'P 1'
#
loop_
_entity.id
_entity.type
_entity.pdbx_description
1 polymer ?
#
loop_
_entity_poly.entity_id
_entity_poly.type
_entity_poly.pdbx_seq_one_letter_code
_entity_poly.pdbx_strand_id
1 'polypeptide(L)'
;MPEETNKQEAGTREQAERSMGRAAEDGQRSAGHGGQPAAADGFEPEITVFACIYCAYMAIDTAGALRIKYPASIKLVKLPCTGKTDTRYLLEAFEQGADGVCIVGCPIGNCHHVH
;
A
#
# COMPACT_ATOMS: atom_id res chain seq x y z
N MET A 1 -57.62 -7.26 19.73
CA MET A 1 -57.71 -7.33 18.26
C MET A 1 -56.35 -6.90 17.72
N PRO A 2 -55.69 -7.78 16.96
CA PRO A 2 -54.29 -7.69 16.54
C PRO A 2 -54.14 -6.87 15.25
N GLU A 3 -52.93 -6.36 15.01
CA GLU A 3 -52.31 -6.14 13.69
C GLU A 3 -50.80 -6.01 14.02
N GLU A 4 -50.08 -7.12 14.19
CA GLU A 4 -49.41 -7.93 13.15
C GLU A 4 -48.60 -7.12 12.14
N THR A 5 -47.34 -7.55 11.98
CA THR A 5 -46.31 -7.10 11.02
C THR A 5 -45.38 -6.00 11.60
N ASN A 6 -44.08 -6.20 11.79
CA ASN A 6 -43.19 -7.03 11.00
C ASN A 6 -42.03 -7.63 11.82
N LYS A 7 -42.04 -8.95 12.02
CA LYS A 7 -40.92 -9.73 12.60
C LYS A 7 -39.75 -9.94 11.61
N GLN A 8 -39.81 -9.40 10.39
CA GLN A 8 -38.79 -9.63 9.35
C GLN A 8 -37.52 -8.77 9.52
N GLU A 9 -37.58 -7.64 10.23
CA GLU A 9 -36.39 -6.77 10.34
C GLU A 9 -35.39 -7.27 11.40
N ALA A 10 -35.85 -7.96 12.44
CA ALA A 10 -34.97 -8.53 13.46
C ALA A 10 -34.22 -9.77 12.96
N GLY A 11 -34.82 -10.56 12.06
CA GLY A 11 -34.22 -11.80 11.55
C GLY A 11 -33.02 -11.59 10.63
N THR A 12 -32.96 -10.44 9.94
CA THR A 12 -31.93 -10.20 8.90
C THR A 12 -30.62 -9.70 9.51
N ARG A 13 -30.66 -8.99 10.65
CA ARG A 13 -29.46 -8.55 11.36
C ARG A 13 -28.71 -9.70 12.02
N GLU A 14 -29.43 -10.58 12.72
CA GLU A 14 -28.80 -11.71 13.42
C GLU A 14 -28.30 -12.80 12.44
N GLN A 15 -28.95 -12.93 11.27
CA GLN A 15 -28.46 -13.80 10.19
C GLN A 15 -27.21 -13.26 9.50
N ALA A 16 -27.08 -11.95 9.34
CA ALA A 16 -25.85 -11.34 8.83
C ALA A 16 -24.68 -11.65 9.79
N GLU A 17 -24.89 -11.53 11.10
CA GLU A 17 -23.87 -11.76 12.12
C GLU A 17 -23.44 -13.23 12.22
N ARG A 18 -24.37 -14.18 12.07
CA ARG A 18 -24.06 -15.62 12.10
C ARG A 18 -23.34 -16.14 10.85
N SER A 19 -23.50 -15.49 9.70
CA SER A 19 -22.75 -15.83 8.49
C SER A 19 -21.30 -15.34 8.51
N MET A 20 -20.99 -14.34 9.36
CA MET A 20 -19.64 -13.80 9.55
C MET A 20 -18.76 -14.67 10.47
N GLY A 21 -19.34 -15.65 11.18
CA GLY A 21 -18.67 -16.50 12.17
C GLY A 21 -18.03 -17.80 11.65
N ARG A 22 -17.83 -17.98 10.33
CA ARG A 22 -17.24 -19.22 9.78
C ARG A 22 -16.11 -19.03 8.76
N ALA A 23 -15.65 -17.79 8.54
CA ALA A 23 -14.52 -17.51 7.64
C ALA A 23 -13.19 -17.24 8.39
N ALA A 24 -13.13 -17.53 9.70
CA ALA A 24 -12.04 -17.09 10.56
C ALA A 24 -11.12 -18.20 11.09
N GLU A 25 -11.22 -19.46 10.61
CA GLU A 25 -10.43 -20.56 11.19
C GLU A 25 -9.57 -21.38 10.21
N ASP A 26 -9.61 -21.13 8.90
CA ASP A 26 -8.76 -21.82 7.91
C ASP A 26 -7.69 -20.91 7.28
N GLY A 27 -6.88 -20.24 8.11
CA GLY A 27 -5.79 -19.40 7.58
C GLY A 27 -4.61 -19.09 8.49
N GLN A 28 -4.68 -19.32 9.80
CA GLN A 28 -3.54 -19.11 10.71
C GLN A 28 -2.57 -20.31 10.72
N ARG A 29 -1.91 -20.57 9.59
CA ARG A 29 -0.69 -21.42 9.54
C ARG A 29 0.44 -20.85 8.69
N SER A 30 0.48 -19.53 8.48
CA SER A 30 1.71 -18.85 8.08
C SER A 30 1.78 -17.48 8.77
N ALA A 31 2.48 -17.43 9.90
CA ALA A 31 2.80 -16.20 10.59
C ALA A 31 3.55 -15.22 9.67
N GLY A 32 3.17 -13.94 9.70
CA GLY A 32 3.96 -12.79 9.26
C GLY A 32 3.92 -12.44 7.77
N HIS A 33 2.96 -11.63 7.34
CA HIS A 33 3.04 -10.91 6.06
C HIS A 33 2.67 -9.43 6.26
N GLY A 34 3.56 -8.68 6.91
CA GLY A 34 3.76 -7.28 6.56
C GLY A 34 4.59 -7.26 5.29
N GLY A 35 3.96 -6.94 4.15
CA GLY A 35 4.48 -6.91 2.78
C GLY A 35 6.01 -6.95 2.57
N GLN A 36 6.60 -8.14 2.66
CA GLN A 36 7.89 -8.45 2.05
C GLN A 36 7.59 -9.36 0.84
N PRO A 37 7.83 -8.92 -0.41
CA PRO A 37 7.91 -9.85 -1.52
C PRO A 37 9.20 -10.66 -1.34
N ALA A 38 9.11 -11.74 -0.56
CA ALA A 38 10.15 -12.72 -0.45
C ALA A 38 10.23 -13.46 -1.79
N ALA A 39 11.27 -13.16 -2.57
CA ALA A 39 11.70 -14.08 -3.61
C ALA A 39 12.15 -15.39 -2.93
N ALA A 40 11.59 -16.50 -3.38
CA ALA A 40 12.17 -17.81 -3.13
C ALA A 40 13.63 -17.76 -3.65
N ASP A 41 14.58 -18.23 -2.85
CA ASP A 41 16.04 -18.24 -3.11
C ASP A 41 16.83 -16.97 -2.74
N GLY A 42 16.83 -16.58 -1.45
CA GLY A 42 17.93 -15.79 -0.83
C GLY A 42 18.24 -14.40 -1.43
N PHE A 43 17.36 -13.86 -2.26
CA PHE A 43 17.55 -12.60 -2.97
C PHE A 43 16.95 -11.43 -2.18
N GLU A 44 17.75 -10.42 -1.86
CA GLU A 44 17.29 -9.18 -1.22
C GLU A 44 17.14 -8.09 -2.30
N PRO A 45 15.90 -7.78 -2.73
CA PRO A 45 15.68 -6.88 -3.87
C PRO A 45 15.98 -5.43 -3.49
N GLU A 46 16.83 -4.75 -4.24
CA GLU A 46 17.06 -3.33 -4.07
C GLU A 46 16.03 -2.51 -4.88
N ILE A 47 15.20 -1.73 -4.19
CA ILE A 47 14.13 -0.96 -4.83
C ILE A 47 14.41 0.54 -4.69
N THR A 48 14.58 1.23 -5.81
CA THR A 48 14.69 2.69 -5.83
C THR A 48 13.33 3.34 -6.06
N VAL A 49 12.93 4.24 -5.16
CA VAL A 49 11.65 4.93 -5.21
C VAL A 49 11.86 6.43 -5.44
N PHE A 50 11.35 6.92 -6.55
CA PHE A 50 11.28 8.35 -6.86
C PHE A 50 10.00 8.95 -6.28
N ALA A 51 10.16 9.81 -5.27
CA ALA A 51 9.06 10.38 -4.52
C ALA A 51 8.88 11.88 -4.84
N CYS A 52 7.68 12.27 -5.26
CA CYS A 52 7.25 13.67 -5.26
C CYS A 52 7.30 14.25 -3.83
N ILE A 53 7.95 15.41 -3.68
CA ILE A 53 8.12 16.07 -2.37
C ILE A 53 6.79 16.46 -1.71
N TYR A 54 5.75 16.76 -2.49
CA TYR A 54 4.48 17.28 -1.96
C TYR A 54 3.55 16.19 -1.41
N CYS A 55 3.46 15.04 -2.09
CA CYS A 55 2.49 13.99 -1.74
C CYS A 55 3.20 12.71 -1.29
N ALA A 56 4.11 12.18 -2.13
CA ALA A 56 4.74 10.89 -1.88
C ALA A 56 5.72 10.94 -0.70
N TYR A 57 6.53 12.00 -0.61
CA TYR A 57 7.48 12.14 0.48
C TYR A 57 6.77 12.32 1.84
N MET A 58 5.63 13.02 1.86
CA MET A 58 4.78 13.14 3.05
C MET A 58 4.19 11.79 3.47
N ALA A 59 3.79 10.95 2.51
CA ALA A 59 3.33 9.60 2.80
C ALA A 59 4.44 8.73 3.42
N ILE A 60 5.67 8.85 2.93
CA ILE A 60 6.84 8.16 3.49
C ILE A 60 7.16 8.65 4.90
N ASP A 61 7.14 9.96 5.13
CA ASP A 61 7.36 10.55 6.46
C ASP A 61 6.29 10.08 7.45
N THR A 62 5.03 10.03 7.00
CA THR A 62 3.92 9.48 7.78
C THR A 62 4.13 8.00 8.08
N ALA A 63 4.61 7.20 7.11
CA ALA A 63 4.93 5.79 7.35
C ALA A 63 6.05 5.63 8.39
N GLY A 64 7.05 6.52 8.38
CA GLY A 64 8.10 6.59 9.39
C GLY A 64 7.56 6.97 10.78
N ALA A 65 6.70 7.99 10.84
CA ALA A 65 6.06 8.45 12.08
C ALA A 65 5.17 7.36 12.70
N LEU A 66 4.44 6.62 11.86
CA LEU A 66 3.63 5.46 12.25
C LEU A 66 4.46 4.21 12.55
N ARG A 67 5.78 4.26 12.35
CA ARG A 67 6.71 3.12 12.52
C ARG A 67 6.29 1.89 11.73
N ILE A 68 5.75 2.11 10.53
CA ILE A 68 5.43 1.03 9.60
C ILE A 68 6.75 0.35 9.23
N LYS A 69 6.80 -0.97 9.38
CA LYS A 69 7.97 -1.77 8.99
C LYS A 69 8.00 -1.90 7.48
N TYR A 70 9.08 -1.44 6.88
CA TYR A 70 9.40 -1.63 5.47
C TYR A 70 10.84 -2.16 5.38
N PRO A 71 11.18 -2.93 4.34
CA PRO A 71 12.51 -3.49 4.18
C PRO A 71 13.55 -2.37 3.98
N ALA A 72 14.76 -2.58 4.51
CA ALA A 72 15.86 -1.61 4.44
C ALA A 72 16.46 -1.48 3.03
N SER A 73 16.08 -2.36 2.11
CA SER A 73 16.48 -2.39 0.72
C SER A 73 15.78 -1.35 -0.16
N ILE A 74 14.91 -0.52 0.42
CA ILE A 74 14.25 0.59 -0.27
C ILE A 74 15.12 1.85 -0.20
N LYS A 75 15.56 2.35 -1.36
CA LYS A 75 16.26 3.63 -1.51
C LYS A 75 15.29 4.71 -1.96
N LEU A 76 15.30 5.85 -1.27
CA LEU A 76 14.39 6.97 -1.53
C LEU A 76 15.11 8.10 -2.27
N VAL A 77 14.60 8.48 -3.43
CA VAL A 77 15.06 9.63 -4.21
C VAL A 77 13.98 10.70 -4.21
N LYS A 78 14.32 11.88 -3.67
CA LYS A 78 13.41 13.03 -3.64
C LYS A 78 13.43 13.77 -4.97
N LEU A 79 12.24 14.03 -5.51
CA LEU A 79 12.03 14.89 -6.68
C LEU A 79 11.05 16.02 -6.34
N PRO A 80 11.20 17.21 -6.95
CA PRO A 80 10.24 18.31 -6.76
C PRO A 80 8.83 17.95 -7.27
N CYS A 81 8.72 17.12 -8.31
CA CYS A 81 7.46 16.57 -8.82
C CYS A 81 7.76 15.35 -9.68
N THR A 82 6.77 14.47 -9.90
CA THR A 82 6.86 13.38 -10.89
C THR A 82 7.03 13.86 -12.32
N GLY A 83 6.68 15.12 -12.62
CA GLY A 83 6.93 15.73 -13.94
C GLY A 83 8.41 15.95 -14.25
N LYS A 84 9.30 15.91 -13.25
CA LYS A 84 10.76 15.95 -13.46
C LYS A 84 11.34 14.56 -13.75
N THR A 85 10.55 13.50 -13.61
CA THR A 85 11.02 12.14 -13.88
C THR A 85 11.23 11.97 -15.38
N ASP A 86 12.46 11.63 -15.73
CA ASP A 86 12.93 11.39 -17.09
C ASP A 86 13.52 10.00 -17.15
N THR A 87 13.44 9.34 -18.31
CA THR A 87 13.99 8.00 -18.54
C THR A 87 15.45 7.89 -18.13
N ARG A 88 16.25 8.96 -18.26
CA ARG A 88 17.64 8.98 -17.79
C ARG A 88 17.77 8.66 -16.30
N TYR A 89 16.89 9.19 -15.45
CA TYR A 89 16.92 8.90 -14.01
C TYR A 89 16.55 7.45 -13.70
N LEU A 90 15.62 6.86 -14.47
CA LEU A 90 15.30 5.45 -14.32
C LEU A 90 16.48 4.56 -14.73
N LEU A 91 17.11 4.85 -15.87
CA LEU A 91 18.27 4.09 -16.34
C LEU A 91 19.44 4.20 -15.37
N GLU A 92 19.73 5.39 -14.86
CA GLU A 92 20.77 5.60 -13.86
C GLU A 92 20.50 4.80 -12.57
N ALA A 93 19.24 4.69 -12.14
CA ALA A 93 18.87 3.85 -10.99
C ALA A 93 19.14 2.35 -11.26
N PHE A 94 18.86 1.86 -12.47
CA PHE A 94 19.20 0.49 -12.86
C PHE A 94 20.73 0.29 -12.96
N GLU A 95 21.47 1.26 -13.48
CA GLU A 95 22.94 1.23 -13.53
C GLU A 95 23.56 1.22 -12.12
N GLN A 96 22.91 1.83 -11.13
CA GLN A 96 23.31 1.81 -9.73
C GLN A 96 23.01 0.47 -9.01
N GLY A 97 22.35 -0.48 -9.70
CA GLY A 97 22.06 -1.81 -9.16
C GLY A 97 20.65 -1.97 -8.56
N ALA A 98 19.70 -1.09 -8.91
CA ALA A 98 18.31 -1.29 -8.51
C ALA A 98 17.69 -2.47 -9.30
N ASP A 99 17.08 -3.41 -8.58
CA ASP A 99 16.31 -4.52 -9.16
C ASP A 99 14.90 -4.05 -9.57
N GLY A 100 14.41 -2.99 -8.93
CA GLY A 100 13.12 -2.38 -9.22
C GLY A 100 13.15 -0.87 -9.03
N VAL A 101 12.41 -0.18 -9.89
CA VAL A 101 12.21 1.27 -9.79
C VAL A 101 10.73 1.57 -9.65
N CYS A 102 10.38 2.39 -8.65
CA CYS A 102 9.02 2.84 -8.41
C CYS A 102 8.94 4.37 -8.49
N ILE A 103 7.88 4.90 -9.09
CA ILE A 103 7.63 6.34 -9.16
C ILE A 103 6.31 6.62 -8.46
N VAL A 104 6.35 7.47 -7.44
CA VAL A 104 5.16 7.80 -6.63
C VAL A 104 4.87 9.29 -6.74
N GLY A 105 3.67 9.58 -7.24
CA GLY A 105 3.16 10.93 -7.45
C GLY A 105 2.00 11.30 -6.56
N CYS A 106 1.44 12.48 -6.84
CA CYS A 106 0.17 12.89 -6.26
C CYS A 106 -1.00 12.14 -6.91
N PRO A 107 -2.16 12.06 -6.23
CA PRO A 107 -3.40 11.60 -6.85
C PRO A 107 -3.73 12.37 -8.13
N ILE A 108 -4.43 11.70 -9.05
CA ILE A 108 -4.85 12.32 -10.32
C ILE A 108 -5.69 13.56 -10.03
N GLY A 109 -5.35 14.68 -10.67
CA GLY A 109 -6.04 15.96 -10.49
C GLY A 109 -5.59 16.78 -9.27
N ASN A 110 -4.70 16.25 -8.43
CA ASN A 110 -4.18 16.96 -7.25
C ASN A 110 -2.68 17.27 -7.34
N CYS A 111 -2.19 17.51 -8.57
CA CYS A 111 -0.80 17.86 -8.78
C CYS A 111 -0.54 19.32 -8.38
N HIS A 112 0.47 19.57 -7.56
CA HIS A 112 0.81 20.92 -7.11
C HIS A 112 1.20 21.89 -8.25
N HIS A 113 1.67 21.36 -9.38
CA HIS A 113 2.19 22.15 -10.50
C HIS A 113 1.21 22.29 -11.66
N VAL A 114 0.01 21.71 -11.57
CA VAL A 114 -1.01 21.80 -12.62
C VAL A 114 -2.22 22.50 -12.00
N HIS A 115 -2.32 23.80 -12.24
CA HIS A 115 -3.47 24.63 -11.91
C HIS A 115 -4.35 24.84 -13.14
#